data_AF-A0A090R339-F1
#
_entry.id   AF-A0A090R339-F1
#
_cell.length_a   1.000
_cell.length_b   1.000
_cell.length_c   1.000
_cell.angle_alpha   90.00
_cell.angle_beta   90.00
_cell.angle_gamma   90.00
#
_symmetry.space_group_name_H-M   'P 1'
#
loop_
_entity.id
_entity.type
_entity.pdbx_description
1 polymer ?
#
loop_
_entity_poly.entity_id
_entity_poly.type
_entity_poly.pdbx_seq_one_letter_code
_entity_poly.pdbx_strand_id
1 'polypeptide(L)'
;MKKVLGVIIGIVAIIWIALKIFGKYDSNAVLYNQASFEIYLDTKNLDINEYFGMIKDTFDIQKHKIVCLLPVEVQGFKPTSTLVRNDLNNIDCNATIKNSRIIDYEPYELKGSTFTFIIMNKNASTQALNLPLGGAVILSKKRINHNYSKGKINRLVLSEYGLNEHCK
;
A
#
# COMPACT_ATOMS: atom_id res chain seq x y z
N MET A 1 -17.63 -37.67 39.02
CA MET A 1 -16.78 -36.46 38.91
C MET A 1 -15.70 -36.56 37.81
N LYS A 2 -14.85 -37.60 37.76
CA LYS A 2 -13.77 -37.70 36.75
C LYS A 2 -14.24 -37.69 35.28
N LYS A 3 -15.37 -38.35 34.96
CA LYS A 3 -15.94 -38.36 33.60
C LYS A 3 -16.47 -36.99 33.14
N VAL A 4 -17.10 -36.24 34.05
CA VAL A 4 -17.61 -34.89 33.77
C VAL A 4 -16.46 -33.91 33.55
N LEU A 5 -15.38 -34.04 34.32
CA LEU A 5 -14.17 -33.24 34.14
C LEU A 5 -13.50 -33.50 32.78
N GLY A 6 -13.45 -34.76 32.34
CA GLY A 6 -12.93 -35.12 31.01
C GLY A 6 -13.73 -34.51 29.86
N VAL A 7 -15.06 -34.47 29.99
CA VAL A 7 -15.94 -33.82 28.99
C VAL A 7 -15.70 -32.31 28.94
N ILE A 8 -15.56 -31.66 30.10
CA ILE A 8 -15.28 -30.21 30.17
C ILE A 8 -13.93 -29.89 29.51
N ILE A 9 -12.88 -30.67 29.80
CA ILE A 9 -11.55 -30.50 29.19
C ILE A 9 -11.62 -30.66 27.66
N GLY A 10 -12.39 -31.64 27.18
CA GLY A 10 -12.62 -31.85 25.74
C GLY A 10 -13.26 -30.64 25.07
N ILE A 11 -14.31 -30.07 25.68
CA ILE A 11 -14.99 -28.87 25.16
C ILE A 11 -14.03 -27.67 25.12
N VAL A 12 -13.26 -27.43 26.19
CA VAL A 12 -12.28 -26.34 26.26
C VAL A 12 -11.20 -26.50 25.18
N ALA A 13 -10.71 -27.72 24.94
CA ALA A 13 -9.73 -27.99 23.90
C ALA A 13 -10.28 -27.70 22.49
N ILE A 14 -11.52 -28.08 22.21
CA ILE A 14 -12.18 -27.80 20.91
C ILE A 14 -12.36 -26.29 20.72
N ILE A 15 -12.83 -25.58 21.75
CA ILE A 15 -12.99 -24.12 21.69
C ILE A 15 -11.63 -23.44 21.47
N TRP A 16 -10.58 -23.88 22.15
CA TRP A 16 -9.24 -23.32 21.99
C TRP A 16 -8.68 -23.52 20.56
N ILE A 17 -8.90 -24.72 19.98
CA ILE A 17 -8.51 -25.01 18.60
C ILE A 17 -9.31 -24.12 17.63
N ALA A 18 -10.63 -24.00 17.82
CA ALA A 18 -11.47 -23.15 16.99
C ALA A 18 -11.00 -21.68 17.06
N LEU A 19 -10.81 -21.13 18.25
CA LEU A 19 -10.32 -19.76 18.45
C LEU A 19 -8.95 -19.54 17.79
N LYS A 20 -8.06 -20.53 17.81
CA LYS A 20 -6.74 -20.45 17.16
C LYS A 20 -6.83 -20.47 15.63
N ILE A 21 -7.77 -21.23 15.07
CA ILE A 21 -8.01 -21.30 13.62
C ILE A 21 -8.69 -20.00 13.15
N PHE A 22 -9.78 -19.58 13.80
CA PHE A 22 -10.50 -18.35 13.45
C PHE A 22 -9.67 -17.10 13.70
N GLY A 23 -8.90 -17.04 14.80
CA GLY A 23 -8.00 -15.93 15.08
C GLY A 23 -6.86 -15.77 14.07
N LYS A 24 -6.48 -16.84 13.36
CA LYS A 24 -5.57 -16.78 12.20
C LYS A 24 -6.28 -16.38 10.90
N TYR A 25 -7.59 -16.61 10.80
CA TYR A 25 -8.37 -16.32 9.59
C TYR A 25 -8.73 -14.82 9.53
N ASP A 26 -9.21 -14.25 10.63
CA ASP A 26 -9.62 -12.83 10.70
C ASP A 26 -8.45 -11.85 10.69
N SER A 27 -7.26 -12.26 11.12
CA SER A 27 -6.12 -11.33 11.19
C SER A 27 -5.40 -11.09 9.87
N ASN A 28 -5.84 -11.74 8.78
CA ASN A 28 -5.04 -11.90 7.57
C ASN A 28 -5.73 -11.44 6.28
N ALA A 29 -7.03 -11.11 6.30
CA ALA A 29 -7.80 -10.87 5.09
C ALA A 29 -8.22 -9.41 4.95
N VAL A 30 -7.89 -8.79 3.82
CA VAL A 30 -8.59 -7.59 3.34
C VAL A 30 -10.02 -8.03 3.06
N LEU A 31 -11.03 -7.36 3.62
CA LEU A 31 -12.41 -7.72 3.32
C LEU A 31 -12.67 -7.65 1.82
N TYR A 32 -13.53 -8.50 1.29
CA TYR A 32 -13.77 -8.66 -0.16
C TYR A 32 -14.09 -7.35 -0.90
N ASN A 33 -14.58 -6.34 -0.19
CA ASN A 33 -14.99 -5.04 -0.70
C ASN A 33 -13.97 -3.91 -0.39
N GLN A 34 -13.00 -4.15 0.49
CA GLN A 34 -11.91 -3.25 0.83
C GLN A 34 -10.72 -3.42 -0.13
N ALA A 35 -9.79 -2.47 -0.14
CA ALA A 35 -8.53 -2.61 -0.85
C ALA A 35 -7.39 -1.98 -0.07
N SER A 36 -6.21 -2.59 -0.21
CA SER A 36 -4.96 -2.08 0.36
C SER A 36 -3.94 -1.83 -0.74
N PHE A 37 -2.96 -0.97 -0.49
CA PHE A 37 -1.99 -0.55 -1.51
C PHE A 37 -0.56 -0.54 -0.98
N GLU A 38 0.33 -1.17 -1.72
CA GLU A 38 1.78 -0.97 -1.61
C GLU A 38 2.32 -0.61 -2.99
N ILE A 39 3.09 0.48 -3.06
CA ILE A 39 3.59 1.00 -4.32
C ILE A 39 5.11 0.92 -4.31
N TYR A 40 5.66 0.32 -5.36
CA TYR A 40 7.07 0.08 -5.54
C TYR A 40 7.58 0.69 -6.85
N LEU A 41 8.89 0.87 -6.95
CA LEU A 41 9.58 1.39 -8.12
C LEU A 41 10.59 0.35 -8.63
N ASP A 42 10.52 0.04 -9.92
CA ASP A 42 11.59 -0.70 -10.58
C ASP A 42 12.73 0.24 -10.96
N THR A 43 13.72 0.34 -10.08
CA THR A 43 14.90 1.18 -10.31
C THR A 43 15.88 0.62 -11.34
N LYS A 44 15.75 -0.65 -11.75
CA LYS A 44 16.66 -1.26 -12.73
C LYS A 44 16.29 -0.92 -14.16
N ASN A 45 14.98 -0.77 -14.42
CA ASN A 45 14.43 -0.60 -15.77
C ASN A 45 13.77 0.78 -15.97
N LEU A 46 13.95 1.73 -15.05
CA LEU A 46 13.29 3.03 -15.12
C LEU A 46 14.28 4.18 -14.96
N ASP A 47 14.47 4.96 -16.03
CA ASP A 47 15.01 6.31 -15.91
C ASP A 47 13.94 7.24 -15.35
N ILE A 48 14.09 7.64 -14.09
CA ILE A 48 13.13 8.48 -13.37
C ILE A 48 13.06 9.88 -13.98
N ASN A 49 14.16 10.44 -14.48
CA ASN A 49 14.12 11.78 -15.07
C ASN A 49 13.33 11.76 -16.36
N GLU A 50 13.68 10.86 -17.28
CA GLU A 50 12.99 10.72 -18.56
C GLU A 50 11.51 10.37 -18.35
N TYR A 51 11.24 9.40 -17.48
CA TYR A 51 9.87 8.96 -17.24
C TYR A 51 8.99 10.09 -16.69
N PHE A 52 9.50 10.95 -15.83
CA PHE A 52 8.77 12.09 -15.29
C PHE A 52 8.93 13.38 -16.10
N GLY A 53 9.55 13.33 -17.29
CA GLY A 53 9.76 14.47 -18.18
C GLY A 53 10.65 15.57 -17.58
N MET A 54 11.57 15.19 -16.69
CA MET A 54 12.51 16.10 -16.03
C MET A 54 13.83 16.18 -16.81
N ILE A 55 14.56 17.28 -16.60
CA ILE A 55 15.93 17.42 -17.11
C ILE A 55 16.79 16.31 -16.49
N LYS A 56 17.70 15.74 -17.28
CA LYS A 56 18.64 14.72 -16.82
C LYS A 56 19.37 15.16 -15.54
N ASP A 57 19.63 14.22 -14.64
CA ASP A 57 20.30 14.42 -13.35
C ASP A 57 19.57 15.34 -12.35
N THR A 58 18.29 15.66 -12.60
CA THR A 58 17.45 16.40 -11.64
C THR A 58 17.07 15.53 -10.44
N PHE A 59 16.70 14.28 -10.67
CA PHE A 59 16.35 13.35 -9.61
C PHE A 59 17.59 12.84 -8.88
N ASP A 60 17.64 13.05 -7.56
CA ASP A 60 18.67 12.55 -6.66
C ASP A 60 18.00 11.76 -5.54
N ILE A 61 18.26 10.46 -5.44
CA ILE A 61 17.67 9.55 -4.44
C ILE A 61 18.01 9.91 -2.99
N GLN A 62 19.09 10.67 -2.77
CA GLN A 62 19.46 11.14 -1.44
C GLN A 62 18.65 12.38 -1.04
N LYS A 63 18.29 13.22 -2.00
CA LYS A 63 17.59 14.49 -1.77
C LYS A 63 16.09 14.42 -2.00
N HIS A 64 15.63 13.50 -2.84
CA HIS A 64 14.25 13.41 -3.31
C HIS A 64 13.62 12.09 -2.91
N LYS A 65 12.29 12.09 -2.89
CA LYS A 65 11.46 10.90 -2.69
C LYS A 65 10.29 10.93 -3.66
N ILE A 66 9.76 9.74 -3.97
CA ILE A 66 8.57 9.59 -4.78
C ILE A 66 7.41 9.19 -3.88
N VAL A 67 6.30 9.91 -3.98
CA VAL A 67 5.07 9.65 -3.25
C VAL A 67 3.97 9.36 -4.25
N CYS A 68 3.14 8.36 -3.96
CA CYS A 68 1.97 8.04 -4.75
C CYS A 68 0.73 8.55 -4.01
N LEU A 69 -0.02 9.47 -4.63
CA LEU A 69 -1.40 9.74 -4.24
C LEU A 69 -2.26 8.59 -4.74
N LEU A 70 -2.90 7.93 -3.80
CA LEU A 70 -3.77 6.79 -4.06
C LEU A 70 -5.12 7.28 -4.61
N PRO A 71 -5.83 6.47 -5.41
CA PRO A 71 -7.17 6.76 -5.92
C PRO A 71 -8.22 6.62 -4.81
N VAL A 72 -8.08 7.41 -3.75
CA VAL A 72 -8.92 7.35 -2.55
C VAL A 72 -9.35 8.74 -2.09
N GLU A 73 -10.56 8.80 -1.55
CA GLU A 73 -11.13 9.98 -0.91
C GLU A 73 -11.55 9.58 0.50
N VAL A 74 -10.74 9.97 1.48
CA VAL A 74 -10.93 9.60 2.88
C VAL A 74 -11.45 10.77 3.68
N GLN A 75 -12.25 10.47 4.70
CA GLN A 75 -12.63 11.45 5.71
C GLN A 75 -11.70 11.32 6.92
N GLY A 76 -11.30 12.45 7.52
CA GLY A 76 -10.47 12.46 8.73
C GLY A 76 -8.97 12.26 8.47
N PHE A 77 -8.30 11.50 9.35
CA PHE A 77 -6.82 11.43 9.45
C PHE A 77 -6.16 10.31 8.65
N LYS A 78 -6.93 9.54 7.87
CA LYS A 78 -6.38 8.44 7.08
C LYS A 78 -5.50 9.00 5.95
N PRO A 79 -4.34 8.43 5.66
CA PRO A 79 -3.49 8.96 4.61
C PRO A 79 -4.11 8.68 3.23
N THR A 80 -4.06 9.68 2.34
CA THR A 80 -4.41 9.56 0.91
C THR A 80 -3.20 9.29 0.02
N SER A 81 -2.02 9.16 0.63
CA SER A 81 -0.75 9.00 -0.07
C SER A 81 0.13 7.98 0.63
N THR A 82 0.98 7.33 -0.16
CA THR A 82 1.97 6.38 0.34
C THR A 82 3.34 6.63 -0.30
N LEU A 83 4.40 6.32 0.43
CA LEU A 83 5.76 6.40 -0.09
C LEU A 83 5.95 5.29 -1.12
N VAL A 84 6.50 5.64 -2.29
CA VAL A 84 6.92 4.64 -3.26
C VAL A 84 8.24 4.03 -2.79
N ARG A 85 8.25 2.72 -2.63
CA ARG A 85 9.40 1.96 -2.14
C ARG A 85 10.29 1.49 -3.29
N ASN A 86 11.59 1.39 -3.05
CA ASN A 86 12.55 0.99 -4.08
C ASN A 86 13.07 -0.45 -3.93
N ASP A 87 12.56 -1.20 -2.95
CA ASP A 87 13.06 -2.51 -2.55
C ASP A 87 12.23 -3.67 -3.12
N LEU A 88 12.37 -3.93 -4.41
CA LEU A 88 11.64 -5.02 -5.09
C LEU A 88 12.04 -6.43 -4.62
N ASN A 89 13.27 -6.61 -4.13
CA ASN A 89 13.79 -7.95 -3.79
C ASN A 89 13.09 -8.61 -2.58
N ASN A 90 12.37 -7.83 -1.76
CA ASN A 90 11.77 -8.28 -0.51
C ASN A 90 10.24 -8.17 -0.52
N ILE A 91 9.62 -8.15 -1.71
CA ILE A 91 8.15 -8.13 -1.80
C ILE A 91 7.63 -9.51 -1.41
N ASP A 92 7.05 -9.61 -0.21
CA ASP A 92 6.35 -10.81 0.23
C ASP A 92 4.92 -10.81 -0.34
N CYS A 93 4.69 -11.56 -1.42
CA CYS A 93 3.36 -11.73 -2.01
C CYS A 93 2.37 -12.42 -1.06
N ASN A 94 2.86 -13.13 -0.05
CA ASN A 94 2.04 -13.82 0.95
C ASN A 94 1.92 -13.01 2.26
N ALA A 95 2.51 -11.81 2.34
CA ALA A 95 2.42 -11.00 3.54
C ALA A 95 0.97 -10.62 3.84
N THR A 96 0.60 -10.77 5.09
CA THR A 96 -0.72 -10.45 5.62
C THR A 96 -0.73 -9.03 6.19
N ILE A 97 -1.92 -8.42 6.28
CA ILE A 97 -2.07 -7.04 6.75
C ILE A 97 -1.37 -6.83 8.10
N LYS A 98 -1.53 -7.76 9.06
CA LYS A 98 -0.95 -7.62 10.41
C LYS A 98 0.58 -7.55 10.46
N ASN A 99 1.26 -8.11 9.46
CA ASN A 99 2.73 -8.10 9.38
C ASN A 99 3.28 -6.86 8.68
N SER A 100 2.40 -6.02 8.14
CA SER A 100 2.72 -4.91 7.27
C SER A 100 2.03 -3.65 7.78
N ARG A 101 2.64 -2.48 7.69
CA ARG A 101 1.98 -1.21 8.08
C ARG A 101 0.97 -0.76 7.01
N ILE A 102 0.19 -1.71 6.50
CA ILE A 102 -0.71 -1.54 5.37
C ILE A 102 -2.06 -1.04 5.88
N ILE A 103 -2.64 -0.11 5.14
CA ILE A 103 -3.86 0.59 5.49
C ILE A 103 -4.94 0.13 4.50
N ASP A 104 -5.97 -0.53 5.03
CA ASP A 104 -7.13 -0.93 4.25
C ASP A 104 -8.06 0.25 4.03
N TYR A 105 -8.57 0.40 2.81
CA TYR A 105 -9.54 1.41 2.42
C TYR A 105 -10.92 0.79 2.18
N GLU A 106 -11.94 1.45 2.70
CA GLU A 106 -13.33 1.05 2.61
C GLU A 106 -13.91 1.33 1.21
N PRO A 107 -14.97 0.62 0.79
CA PRO A 107 -15.53 0.75 -0.55
C PRO A 107 -15.92 2.18 -0.96
N TYR A 108 -16.38 2.98 0.00
CA TYR A 108 -16.80 4.36 -0.23
C TYR A 108 -15.61 5.32 -0.36
N GLU A 109 -14.44 4.95 0.17
CA GLU A 109 -13.19 5.70 0.08
C GLU A 109 -12.49 5.47 -1.26
N LEU A 110 -12.73 4.33 -1.91
CA LEU A 110 -12.12 3.94 -3.17
C LEU A 110 -12.71 4.75 -4.35
N LYS A 111 -11.93 5.66 -4.95
CA LYS A 111 -12.38 6.58 -6.01
C LYS A 111 -11.57 6.45 -7.30
N GLY A 112 -12.17 5.83 -8.31
CA GLY A 112 -11.58 5.73 -9.65
C GLY A 112 -10.34 4.84 -9.69
N SER A 113 -9.47 5.08 -10.66
CA SER A 113 -8.29 4.26 -10.98
C SER A 113 -7.04 5.09 -11.28
N THR A 114 -7.05 6.38 -10.97
CA THR A 114 -5.93 7.29 -11.27
C THR A 114 -5.01 7.41 -10.07
N PHE A 115 -3.77 6.95 -10.25
CA PHE A 115 -2.67 7.13 -9.32
C PHE A 115 -1.86 8.36 -9.74
N THR A 116 -1.51 9.24 -8.79
CA THR A 116 -0.64 10.38 -9.08
C THR A 116 0.68 10.22 -8.37
N PHE A 117 1.75 10.04 -9.14
CA PHE A 117 3.12 9.97 -8.63
C PHE A 117 3.70 11.38 -8.58
N ILE A 118 4.33 11.70 -7.46
CA ILE A 118 4.87 13.02 -7.16
C ILE A 118 6.31 12.87 -6.70
N ILE A 119 7.22 13.58 -7.35
CA ILE A 119 8.61 13.70 -6.91
C ILE A 119 8.70 14.95 -6.05
N MET A 120 9.20 14.81 -4.83
CA MET A 120 9.34 15.91 -3.88
C MET A 120 10.62 15.80 -3.07
N ASN A 121 11.02 16.91 -2.44
CA ASN A 121 12.15 16.91 -1.51
C ASN A 121 11.91 15.93 -0.35
N LYS A 122 12.95 15.19 0.04
CA LYS A 122 12.86 14.15 1.07
C LYS A 122 12.41 14.70 2.41
N ASN A 123 12.85 15.92 2.74
CA ASN A 123 12.52 16.65 3.97
C ASN A 123 11.12 17.26 3.97
N ALA A 124 10.44 17.30 2.83
CA ALA A 124 9.09 17.85 2.74
C ALA A 124 8.06 16.90 3.35
N SER A 125 7.14 17.42 4.16
CA SER A 125 6.02 16.63 4.70
C SER A 125 5.05 16.26 3.58
N THR A 126 4.52 15.02 3.61
CA THR A 126 3.44 14.61 2.69
C THR A 126 2.15 15.39 2.95
N GLN A 127 1.96 15.94 4.16
CA GLN A 127 0.85 16.83 4.48
C GLN A 127 0.90 18.13 3.66
N ALA A 128 2.10 18.56 3.23
CA ALA A 128 2.26 19.73 2.38
C ALA A 128 1.62 19.55 1.00
N LEU A 129 1.34 18.32 0.56
CA LEU A 129 0.62 18.03 -0.68
C LEU A 129 -0.84 18.53 -0.66
N ASN A 130 -1.42 18.69 0.54
CA ASN A 130 -2.79 19.18 0.73
C ASN A 130 -2.85 20.70 0.91
N LEU A 131 -1.70 21.39 0.96
CA LEU A 131 -1.63 22.84 1.16
C LEU A 131 -1.30 23.56 -0.15
N PRO A 132 -1.87 24.75 -0.41
CA PRO A 132 -1.61 25.51 -1.64
C PRO A 132 -0.13 25.90 -1.84
N LEU A 133 0.66 25.96 -0.75
CA LEU A 133 2.12 26.19 -0.79
C LEU A 133 2.93 24.95 -1.22
N GLY A 134 2.29 23.78 -1.34
CA GLY A 134 2.94 22.52 -1.69
C GLY A 134 3.57 22.49 -3.09
N GLY A 135 3.27 23.46 -3.97
CA GLY A 135 3.89 23.56 -5.29
C GLY A 135 5.41 23.75 -5.25
N ALA A 136 5.93 24.47 -4.25
CA ALA A 136 7.37 24.78 -4.16
C ALA A 136 8.24 23.58 -3.76
N VAL A 137 7.64 22.50 -3.25
CA VAL A 137 8.35 21.30 -2.79
C VAL A 137 8.24 20.13 -3.77
N ILE A 138 7.48 20.30 -4.86
CA ILE A 138 7.22 19.28 -5.87
C ILE A 138 8.07 19.57 -7.11
N LEU A 139 8.90 18.60 -7.49
CA LEU A 139 9.74 18.68 -8.68
C LEU A 139 8.97 18.27 -9.95
N SER A 140 8.20 17.20 -9.87
CA SER A 140 7.39 16.71 -11.00
C SER A 140 6.20 15.88 -10.52
N LYS A 141 5.20 15.74 -11.39
CA LYS A 141 4.02 14.91 -11.20
C LYS A 141 3.72 14.10 -12.45
N LYS A 142 3.32 12.84 -12.27
CA LYS A 142 2.84 11.98 -13.36
C LYS A 142 1.58 11.25 -12.94
N ARG A 143 0.55 11.29 -13.78
CA ARG A 143 -0.71 10.58 -13.56
C ARG A 143 -0.71 9.30 -14.38
N ILE A 144 -1.13 8.20 -13.76
CA ILE A 144 -1.18 6.88 -14.38
C ILE A 144 -2.53 6.25 -14.02
N ASN A 145 -3.24 5.74 -15.01
CA ASN A 145 -4.45 4.97 -14.78
C ASN A 145 -4.10 3.50 -14.62
N HIS A 146 -4.58 2.88 -13.55
CA HIS A 146 -4.41 1.46 -13.28
C HIS A 146 -5.60 0.93 -12.47
N ASN A 147 -6.16 -0.20 -12.90
CA ASN A 147 -7.24 -0.83 -12.15
C ASN A 147 -6.66 -1.68 -11.03
N TYR A 148 -7.15 -1.49 -9.81
CA TYR A 148 -6.82 -2.33 -8.66
C TYR A 148 -7.97 -3.27 -8.33
N SER A 149 -7.70 -4.30 -7.53
CA SER A 149 -8.72 -5.24 -7.06
C SER A 149 -9.08 -5.00 -5.60
N LYS A 150 -10.32 -5.33 -5.26
CA LYS A 150 -10.81 -5.39 -3.87
C LYS A 150 -10.56 -6.80 -3.29
N GLY A 151 -10.61 -6.93 -1.97
CA GLY A 151 -10.36 -8.20 -1.26
C GLY A 151 -8.90 -8.60 -1.19
N LYS A 152 -7.96 -7.72 -1.57
CA LYS A 152 -6.53 -8.01 -1.54
C LYS A 152 -5.67 -6.76 -1.35
N ILE A 153 -4.39 -7.02 -1.07
CA ILE A 153 -3.32 -6.03 -1.03
C ILE A 153 -2.80 -5.87 -2.46
N ASN A 154 -3.04 -4.70 -3.06
CA ASN A 154 -2.56 -4.36 -4.38
C ASN A 154 -1.08 -3.94 -4.28
N ARG A 155 -0.19 -4.85 -4.65
CA ARG A 155 1.27 -4.61 -4.68
C ARG A 155 1.66 -4.19 -6.09
N LEU A 156 1.74 -2.88 -6.30
CA LEU A 156 1.91 -2.28 -7.61
C LEU A 156 3.36 -1.82 -7.80
N VAL A 157 3.94 -2.10 -8.96
CA VAL A 157 5.30 -1.72 -9.35
C VAL A 157 5.22 -0.73 -10.50
N LEU A 158 5.82 0.43 -10.32
CA LEU A 158 6.02 1.43 -11.36
C LEU A 158 7.27 1.06 -12.16
N SER A 159 7.11 0.91 -13.47
CA SER A 159 8.14 0.56 -14.46
C SER A 159 8.02 1.45 -15.70
N GLU A 160 8.92 1.28 -16.67
CA GLU A 160 8.87 2.02 -17.94
C GLU A 160 7.54 1.84 -18.68
N TYR A 161 6.91 0.66 -18.55
CA TYR A 161 5.62 0.33 -19.16
C TYR A 161 4.41 0.84 -18.37
N GLY A 162 4.63 1.53 -17.25
CA GLY A 162 3.57 1.99 -16.35
C GLY A 162 3.47 1.19 -15.06
N LEU A 163 2.28 1.24 -14.45
CA LEU A 163 1.99 0.63 -13.17
C LEU A 163 1.41 -0.77 -13.38
N ASN A 164 2.03 -1.78 -12.77
CA ASN A 164 1.65 -3.18 -12.93
C ASN A 164 1.56 -3.89 -11.58
N GLU A 165 0.69 -4.89 -11.47
CA GLU A 165 0.61 -5.72 -10.28
C GLU A 165 1.76 -6.75 -10.25
N HIS A 166 2.47 -6.81 -9.13
CA HIS A 166 3.61 -7.71 -8.94
C HIS A 166 3.17 -9.11 -8.50
N CYS A 167 2.21 -9.18 -7.57
CA CYS A 167 1.70 -10.42 -7.00
C CYS A 167 0.35 -10.72 -7.65
N LYS A 168 0.37 -11.52 -8.72
CA LYS A 168 -0.84 -11.97 -9.42
C LYS A 168 -1.48 -13.15 -8.72
#